data_AF-A0A959RUG5-F1
#
_entry.id   AF-A0A959RUG5-F1
#
_cell.length_a   1.000
_cell.length_b   1.000
_cell.length_c   1.000
_cell.angle_alpha   90.00
_cell.angle_beta   90.00
_cell.angle_gamma   90.00
#
_symmetry.space_group_name_H-M   'P 1'
#
loop_
_entity.id
_entity.type
_entity.pdbx_description
1 polymer ?
#
loop_
_entity_poly.entity_id
_entity_poly.type
_entity_poly.pdbx_seq_one_letter_code
_entity_poly.pdbx_strand_id
1 'polypeptide(L)'
;MIYIHHNKDRVVNVLDDKFQPLPFNSNKSVPLVLKGLSEKHPEEKLVWIHEKFVELVDYTKIETLMIHDKILFSYDPYRRSYFGDAIGYVEDSPFIKINKLVRYATWQMSSCMGITSSRVINAIDSKFFTIKSFDYFLNSLAKSYMSLGLLCYSEPSLIKKEIVVFSDSLKINERTELKEASNGQLFQFVKEHYKPQWCLFLFLNFLVYERKIVLYSLFRSLWFSRIRLNSKAMELIGLPFDEVKADLPTIDVIIPTIGRPKLVKE
;
A
#
# COMPACT_ATOMS: atom_id res chain seq x y z
N MET A 1 4.55 19.39 -3.69
CA MET A 1 4.06 18.01 -3.93
C MET A 1 4.08 17.73 -5.41
N ILE A 2 4.06 16.47 -5.83
CA ILE A 2 3.97 16.08 -7.24
C ILE A 2 2.78 15.14 -7.42
N TYR A 3 1.89 15.48 -8.36
CA TYR A 3 0.70 14.70 -8.69
C TYR A 3 0.94 13.90 -9.97
N ILE A 4 0.67 12.59 -9.92
CA ILE A 4 0.85 11.65 -11.01
C ILE A 4 -0.52 11.09 -11.38
N HIS A 5 -1.04 11.53 -12.51
CA HIS A 5 -2.28 10.99 -13.05
C HIS A 5 -1.94 9.79 -13.94
N HIS A 6 -2.59 8.66 -13.70
CA HIS A 6 -2.34 7.44 -14.47
C HIS A 6 -3.64 6.77 -14.90
N ASN A 7 -3.52 5.91 -15.90
CA ASN A 7 -4.56 4.98 -16.32
C ASN A 7 -3.94 3.59 -16.30
N LYS A 8 -4.37 2.77 -15.33
CA LYS A 8 -3.77 1.46 -15.05
C LYS A 8 -2.25 1.61 -14.85
N ASP A 9 -1.45 0.96 -15.70
CA ASP A 9 0.00 0.86 -15.58
C ASP A 9 0.77 1.96 -16.34
N ARG A 10 0.07 2.98 -16.88
CA ARG A 10 0.67 4.06 -17.67
C ARG A 10 0.36 5.43 -17.07
N VAL A 11 1.38 6.28 -17.01
CA VAL A 11 1.25 7.68 -16.60
C VAL A 11 0.66 8.49 -17.75
N VAL A 12 -0.39 9.25 -17.46
CA VAL A 12 -1.09 10.13 -18.40
C VAL A 12 -0.57 11.56 -18.26
N ASN A 13 -0.38 12.03 -17.02
CA ASN A 13 0.09 13.38 -16.75
C ASN A 13 0.88 13.43 -15.43
N VAL A 14 1.79 14.38 -15.31
CA VAL A 14 2.49 14.70 -14.06
C VAL A 14 2.40 16.20 -13.83
N LEU A 15 2.00 16.62 -12.64
CA LEU A 15 1.79 18.02 -12.27
C LEU A 15 2.57 18.36 -11.01
N ASP A 16 3.02 19.61 -10.89
CA ASP A 16 3.59 20.16 -9.65
C ASP A 16 2.49 20.62 -8.66
N ASP A 17 2.91 21.25 -7.57
CA ASP A 17 2.02 21.79 -6.53
C ASP A 17 1.10 22.92 -7.01
N LYS A 18 1.49 23.62 -8.08
CA LYS A 18 0.73 24.66 -8.76
C LYS A 18 -0.10 24.12 -9.93
N PHE A 19 -0.22 22.79 -10.02
CA PHE A 19 -0.90 22.08 -11.09
C PHE A 19 -0.33 22.39 -12.49
N GLN A 20 0.95 22.77 -12.57
CA GLN A 20 1.67 22.94 -13.83
C GLN A 20 2.29 21.62 -14.29
N PRO A 21 2.30 21.34 -15.60
CA PRO A 21 2.83 20.09 -16.13
C PRO A 21 4.34 19.97 -15.92
N LEU A 22 4.76 18.80 -15.42
CA LEU A 22 6.16 18.41 -15.26
C LEU A 22 6.57 17.39 -16.34
N PRO A 23 7.81 17.45 -16.85
CA PRO A 23 8.28 16.49 -17.84
C PRO A 23 8.49 15.10 -17.23
N PHE A 24 7.93 14.08 -17.87
CA PHE A 24 8.10 12.67 -17.50
C PHE A 24 8.32 11.79 -18.74
N ASN A 25 8.82 10.57 -18.52
CA ASN A 25 8.99 9.61 -19.61
C ASN A 25 7.76 8.71 -19.71
N SER A 26 6.89 8.99 -20.68
CA SER A 26 5.63 8.27 -20.92
C SER A 26 5.81 6.81 -21.37
N ASN A 27 7.01 6.42 -21.81
CA ASN A 27 7.31 5.03 -22.19
C ASN A 27 7.63 4.13 -20.99
N LYS A 28 7.78 4.71 -19.78
CA LYS A 28 8.07 3.96 -18.55
C LYS A 28 6.78 3.57 -17.81
N SER A 29 6.84 2.49 -17.03
CA SER A 29 5.75 2.11 -16.12
C SER A 29 5.59 3.12 -14.99
N VAL A 30 4.41 3.15 -14.36
CA VAL A 30 4.14 4.05 -13.21
C VAL A 30 5.20 3.91 -12.10
N PRO A 31 5.62 2.70 -11.66
CA PRO A 31 6.71 2.57 -10.67
C PRO A 31 8.03 3.21 -11.11
N LEU A 32 8.42 3.06 -12.38
CA LEU A 32 9.65 3.66 -12.90
C LEU A 32 9.57 5.18 -13.02
N VAL A 33 8.38 5.73 -13.31
CA VAL A 33 8.16 7.18 -13.29
C VAL A 33 8.22 7.70 -11.85
N LEU A 34 7.58 7.01 -10.90
CA LEU A 34 7.68 7.33 -9.46
C LEU A 34 9.14 7.41 -9.00
N LYS A 35 9.95 6.41 -9.37
CA LYS A 35 11.38 6.40 -9.06
C LYS A 35 12.13 7.60 -9.66
N GLY A 36 11.89 7.88 -10.93
CA GLY A 36 12.55 9.01 -11.60
C GLY A 36 12.15 10.37 -11.03
N LEU A 37 10.91 10.50 -10.55
CA LEU A 37 10.43 11.71 -9.87
C LEU A 37 11.02 11.82 -8.46
N SER A 38 11.10 10.71 -7.71
CA SER A 38 11.67 10.72 -6.36
C SER A 38 13.16 11.05 -6.36
N GLU A 39 13.91 10.60 -7.37
CA GLU A 39 15.33 10.93 -7.53
C GLU A 39 15.54 12.43 -7.83
N LYS A 40 14.65 13.03 -8.63
CA LYS A 40 14.72 14.46 -9.00
C LYS A 40 14.19 15.39 -7.90
N HIS A 41 13.23 14.91 -7.11
CA HIS A 41 12.52 15.68 -6.11
C HIS A 41 12.49 14.93 -4.77
N PRO A 42 13.66 14.78 -4.10
CA PRO A 42 13.83 13.88 -2.95
C PRO A 42 13.02 14.28 -1.71
N GLU A 43 12.68 15.56 -1.59
CA GLU A 43 11.94 16.13 -0.46
C GLU A 43 10.44 16.25 -0.72
N GLU A 44 10.01 15.92 -1.94
CA GLU A 44 8.61 16.07 -2.32
C GLU A 44 7.75 14.86 -1.90
N LYS A 45 6.47 15.13 -1.73
CA LYS A 45 5.45 14.08 -1.59
C LYS A 45 4.95 13.69 -2.97
N LEU A 46 4.87 12.40 -3.24
CA LEU A 46 4.36 11.84 -4.48
C LEU A 46 2.93 11.37 -4.28
N VAL A 47 2.01 11.94 -5.05
CA VAL A 47 0.59 11.62 -5.03
C VAL A 47 0.25 10.93 -6.35
N TRP A 48 -0.27 9.71 -6.32
CA TRP A 48 -0.80 9.07 -7.53
C TRP A 48 -2.32 9.07 -7.50
N ILE A 49 -2.92 9.26 -8.66
CA ILE A 49 -4.37 9.32 -8.84
C ILE A 49 -4.71 8.65 -10.16
N HIS A 50 -5.58 7.66 -10.15
CA HIS A 50 -6.14 7.13 -11.39
C HIS A 50 -7.02 8.23 -12.02
N GLU A 51 -6.93 8.43 -13.34
CA GLU A 51 -7.59 9.53 -14.07
C GLU A 51 -9.09 9.70 -13.76
N LYS A 52 -9.78 8.62 -13.41
CA LYS A 52 -11.22 8.59 -13.07
C LYS A 52 -11.54 9.20 -11.71
N PHE A 53 -10.56 9.26 -10.81
CA PHE A 53 -10.75 9.78 -9.45
C PHE A 53 -10.24 11.21 -9.29
N VAL A 54 -9.63 11.82 -10.30
CA VAL A 54 -9.02 13.17 -10.23
C VAL A 54 -10.00 14.20 -9.65
N GLU A 55 -11.26 14.19 -10.09
CA GLU A 55 -12.28 15.14 -9.61
C GLU A 55 -12.80 14.82 -8.19
N LEU A 56 -12.60 13.58 -7.73
CA LEU A 56 -13.12 13.05 -6.47
C LEU A 56 -12.12 13.20 -5.31
N VAL A 57 -10.84 13.44 -5.62
CA VAL A 57 -9.78 13.62 -4.63
C VAL A 57 -10.00 14.87 -3.78
N ASP A 58 -9.76 14.75 -2.47
CA ASP A 58 -9.73 15.87 -1.53
C ASP A 58 -8.31 16.41 -1.39
N TYR A 59 -7.93 17.31 -2.31
CA TYR A 59 -6.60 17.92 -2.34
C TYR A 59 -6.27 18.70 -1.07
N THR A 60 -7.27 19.30 -0.41
CA THR A 60 -7.07 20.08 0.82
C THR A 60 -6.60 19.20 1.97
N LYS A 61 -7.10 17.97 2.06
CA LYS A 61 -6.70 17.02 3.09
C LYS A 61 -5.35 16.41 2.86
N ILE A 62 -5.00 16.11 1.60
CA ILE A 62 -3.72 15.50 1.23
C ILE A 62 -2.54 16.27 1.84
N GLU A 63 -2.61 17.60 1.87
CA GLU A 63 -1.56 18.44 2.42
C GLU A 63 -1.26 18.16 3.90
N THR A 64 -2.30 17.86 4.66
CA THR A 64 -2.27 17.69 6.12
C THR A 64 -2.04 16.24 6.57
N LEU A 65 -2.16 15.26 5.68
CA LEU A 65 -2.17 13.84 6.07
C LEU A 65 -0.80 13.28 6.47
N MET A 66 0.25 13.70 5.77
CA MET A 66 1.59 13.15 6.01
C MET A 66 2.32 13.93 7.10
N ILE A 67 2.25 13.38 8.31
CA ILE A 67 2.91 13.91 9.53
C ILE A 67 4.40 13.51 9.56
N HIS A 68 4.79 12.42 8.90
CA HIS A 68 6.19 12.00 8.74
C HIS A 68 6.41 11.25 7.42
N ASP A 69 7.69 11.06 7.06
CA ASP A 69 8.07 10.50 5.76
C ASP A 69 7.75 9.01 5.58
N LYS A 70 7.79 8.21 6.65
CA LYS A 70 7.53 6.75 6.61
C LYS A 70 6.05 6.38 6.50
N ILE A 71 5.29 7.06 5.64
CA ILE A 71 3.88 6.78 5.43
C ILE A 71 3.62 6.40 3.98
N LEU A 72 2.83 5.34 3.80
CA LEU A 72 2.22 4.97 2.54
C LEU A 72 0.71 4.95 2.73
N PHE A 73 0.04 5.97 2.23
CA PHE A 73 -1.41 6.01 2.17
C PHE A 73 -1.90 5.60 0.80
N SER A 74 -2.96 4.80 0.77
CA SER A 74 -3.75 4.62 -0.44
C SER A 74 -5.22 4.48 -0.08
N TYR A 75 -6.09 4.69 -1.06
CA TYR A 75 -7.51 4.41 -0.87
C TYR A 75 -8.08 3.73 -2.11
N ASP A 76 -9.00 2.81 -1.86
CA ASP A 76 -9.68 2.05 -2.86
C ASP A 76 -11.19 2.20 -2.62
N PRO A 77 -11.89 2.99 -3.45
CA PRO A 77 -13.32 3.24 -3.26
C PRO A 77 -14.19 2.02 -3.62
N TYR A 78 -13.63 1.00 -4.28
CA TYR A 78 -14.38 -0.21 -4.64
C TYR A 78 -14.58 -1.13 -3.43
N ARG A 79 -15.40 -2.17 -3.54
CA ARG A 79 -15.55 -3.10 -2.41
C ARG A 79 -14.36 -4.03 -2.24
N ARG A 80 -13.77 -4.49 -3.35
CA ARG A 80 -12.73 -5.54 -3.37
C ARG A 80 -11.34 -4.98 -3.61
N SER A 81 -10.39 -5.43 -2.80
CA SER A 81 -8.97 -5.17 -2.98
C SER A 81 -8.37 -5.99 -4.13
N TYR A 82 -7.18 -5.61 -4.58
CA TYR A 82 -6.50 -6.21 -5.74
C TYR A 82 -6.39 -7.75 -5.70
N PHE A 83 -6.04 -8.35 -4.56
CA PHE A 83 -5.93 -9.81 -4.43
C PHE A 83 -7.24 -10.54 -4.11
N GLY A 84 -8.35 -9.79 -3.96
CA GLY A 84 -9.65 -10.33 -3.59
C GLY A 84 -9.65 -11.10 -2.27
N ASP A 85 -10.68 -11.90 -2.06
CA ASP A 85 -10.87 -12.65 -0.81
C ASP A 85 -9.93 -13.88 -0.71
N ALA A 86 -9.41 -14.37 -1.84
CA ALA A 86 -8.58 -15.57 -1.90
C ALA A 86 -7.24 -15.42 -1.15
N ILE A 87 -6.76 -14.20 -0.91
CA ILE A 87 -5.60 -13.97 -0.04
C ILE A 87 -5.84 -14.39 1.41
N GLY A 88 -7.10 -14.41 1.86
CA GLY A 88 -7.49 -14.88 3.19
C GLY A 88 -7.19 -16.36 3.44
N TYR A 89 -6.94 -17.16 2.39
CA TYR A 89 -6.46 -18.54 2.55
C TYR A 89 -4.98 -18.62 2.99
N VAL A 90 -4.24 -17.52 2.89
CA VAL A 90 -2.78 -17.48 3.13
C VAL A 90 -2.43 -16.68 4.38
N GLU A 91 -3.26 -15.72 4.74
CA GLU A 91 -3.04 -14.84 5.88
C GLU A 91 -4.34 -14.61 6.64
N ASP A 92 -4.28 -14.57 7.98
CA ASP A 92 -5.41 -14.28 8.88
C ASP A 92 -5.06 -13.11 9.82
N SER A 93 -4.25 -12.17 9.33
CA SER A 93 -3.88 -10.99 10.11
C SER A 93 -4.99 -9.92 10.03
N PRO A 94 -5.07 -9.01 11.01
CA PRO A 94 -6.05 -7.91 10.93
C PRO A 94 -5.78 -7.00 9.71
N PHE A 95 -4.62 -7.08 9.08
CA PHE A 95 -4.22 -6.21 7.96
C PHE A 95 -4.90 -6.57 6.64
N ILE A 96 -5.58 -7.72 6.51
CA ILE A 96 -6.22 -8.13 5.25
C ILE A 96 -7.72 -7.79 5.17
N LYS A 97 -8.42 -7.68 6.31
CA LYS A 97 -9.85 -7.35 6.34
C LYS A 97 -10.05 -5.85 6.58
N ILE A 98 -9.94 -5.07 5.51
CA ILE A 98 -9.92 -3.60 5.57
C ILE A 98 -11.31 -3.05 5.91
N ASN A 99 -11.42 -2.24 6.96
CA ASN A 99 -12.59 -1.37 7.15
C ASN A 99 -12.37 -0.06 6.38
N LYS A 100 -13.01 0.08 5.21
CA LYS A 100 -12.84 1.25 4.32
C LYS A 100 -13.49 2.54 4.83
N LEU A 101 -14.26 2.48 5.93
CA LEU A 101 -14.92 3.66 6.52
C LEU A 101 -14.00 4.46 7.46
N VAL A 102 -12.86 3.88 7.85
CA VAL A 102 -11.92 4.50 8.79
C VAL A 102 -10.50 4.37 8.26
N ARG A 103 -9.57 5.17 8.81
CA ARG A 103 -8.14 4.92 8.61
C ARG A 103 -7.82 3.53 9.13
N TYR A 104 -7.31 2.67 8.27
CA TYR A 104 -7.13 1.25 8.60
C TYR A 104 -5.73 0.78 8.21
N ALA A 105 -4.99 0.19 9.15
CA ALA A 105 -3.67 -0.36 8.88
C ALA A 105 -3.79 -1.57 7.95
N THR A 106 -3.11 -1.53 6.81
CA THR A 106 -3.16 -2.62 5.83
C THR A 106 -1.97 -2.56 4.91
N TRP A 107 -1.53 -3.71 4.40
CA TRP A 107 -0.58 -3.78 3.30
C TRP A 107 -1.28 -3.88 1.94
N GLN A 108 -2.61 -4.07 1.92
CA GLN A 108 -3.41 -4.14 0.70
C GLN A 108 -3.61 -2.75 0.11
N MET A 109 -2.59 -2.29 -0.63
CA MET A 109 -2.55 -0.95 -1.23
C MET A 109 -3.31 -0.89 -2.57
N SER A 110 -3.65 0.32 -2.95
CA SER A 110 -4.46 0.62 -4.13
C SER A 110 -3.79 1.60 -5.08
N SER A 111 -3.86 1.32 -6.38
CA SER A 111 -3.49 2.29 -7.40
C SER A 111 -4.56 3.38 -7.62
N CYS A 112 -5.77 3.29 -7.07
CA CYS A 112 -6.82 4.28 -7.36
C CYS A 112 -6.41 5.70 -6.95
N MET A 113 -5.86 5.83 -5.74
CA MET A 113 -5.26 7.06 -5.25
C MET A 113 -4.37 6.75 -4.05
N GLY A 114 -3.35 7.57 -3.85
CA GLY A 114 -2.49 7.47 -2.67
C GLY A 114 -1.38 8.49 -2.65
N ILE A 115 -0.64 8.49 -1.55
CA ILE A 115 0.45 9.43 -1.29
C ILE A 115 1.57 8.74 -0.49
N THR A 116 2.81 9.09 -0.82
CA THR A 116 4.00 8.73 -0.04
C THR A 116 5.12 9.75 -0.22
N SER A 117 6.15 9.70 0.62
CA SER A 117 7.33 10.58 0.50
C SER A 117 8.28 10.05 -0.57
N SER A 118 8.90 10.95 -1.35
CA SER A 118 10.00 10.60 -2.26
C SER A 118 11.14 9.89 -1.53
N ARG A 119 11.37 10.21 -0.26
CA ARG A 119 12.37 9.53 0.59
C ARG A 119 12.08 8.03 0.73
N VAL A 120 10.81 7.64 0.85
CA VAL A 120 10.40 6.22 0.89
C VAL A 120 10.71 5.55 -0.44
N ILE A 121 10.34 6.17 -1.56
CA ILE A 121 10.61 5.63 -2.91
C ILE A 121 12.11 5.47 -3.16
N ASN A 122 12.92 6.44 -2.74
CA ASN A 122 14.37 6.39 -2.87
C ASN A 122 15.02 5.31 -1.97
N ALA A 123 14.40 4.96 -0.85
CA ALA A 123 14.86 3.89 0.04
C ALA A 123 14.48 2.47 -0.42
N ILE A 124 13.64 2.35 -1.46
CA ILE A 124 13.19 1.05 -1.97
C ILE A 124 14.25 0.41 -2.88
N ASP A 125 14.42 -0.90 -2.72
CA ASP A 125 15.34 -1.69 -3.52
C ASP A 125 14.96 -1.60 -5.00
N SER A 126 15.95 -1.26 -5.84
CA SER A 126 15.80 -1.04 -7.27
C SER A 126 15.05 -2.18 -8.00
N LYS A 127 15.12 -3.41 -7.50
CA LYS A 127 14.43 -4.57 -8.07
C LYS A 127 12.91 -4.44 -8.08
N PHE A 128 12.31 -3.72 -7.13
CA PHE A 128 10.85 -3.53 -7.09
C PHE A 128 10.35 -2.77 -8.32
N PHE A 129 11.16 -1.86 -8.86
CA PHE A 129 10.78 -1.06 -10.03
C PHE A 129 10.82 -1.84 -11.35
N THR A 130 11.19 -3.12 -11.32
CA THR A 130 10.99 -4.04 -12.45
C THR A 130 9.54 -4.52 -12.58
N ILE A 131 8.75 -4.40 -11.51
CA ILE A 131 7.32 -4.72 -11.50
C ILE A 131 6.57 -3.67 -12.34
N LYS A 132 5.88 -4.12 -13.38
CA LYS A 132 5.14 -3.24 -14.30
C LYS A 132 3.74 -2.92 -13.80
N SER A 133 3.06 -3.89 -13.18
CA SER A 133 1.70 -3.70 -12.68
C SER A 133 1.73 -2.82 -11.44
N PHE A 134 1.02 -1.69 -11.49
CA PHE A 134 1.12 -0.71 -10.41
C PHE A 134 0.47 -1.21 -9.11
N ASP A 135 -0.70 -1.83 -9.19
CA ASP A 135 -1.34 -2.47 -8.02
C ASP A 135 -0.44 -3.54 -7.39
N TYR A 136 0.12 -4.43 -8.22
CA TYR A 136 1.04 -5.46 -7.74
C TYR A 136 2.27 -4.85 -7.06
N PHE A 137 2.87 -3.82 -7.67
CA PHE A 137 4.01 -3.10 -7.13
C PHE A 137 3.70 -2.53 -5.74
N LEU A 138 2.58 -1.81 -5.59
CA LEU A 138 2.19 -1.19 -4.33
C LEU A 138 1.95 -2.23 -3.22
N ASN A 139 1.26 -3.32 -3.54
CA ASN A 139 1.00 -4.38 -2.58
C ASN A 139 2.29 -5.13 -2.18
N SER A 140 3.16 -5.43 -3.14
CA SER A 140 4.45 -6.08 -2.89
C SER A 140 5.36 -5.20 -2.04
N LEU A 141 5.45 -3.92 -2.39
CA LEU A 141 6.19 -2.90 -1.64
C LEU A 141 5.67 -2.81 -0.20
N ALA A 142 4.37 -2.62 -0.01
CA ALA A 142 3.77 -2.48 1.32
C ALA A 142 3.99 -3.74 2.16
N LYS A 143 3.72 -4.94 1.61
CA LYS A 143 3.92 -6.20 2.34
C LYS A 143 5.37 -6.39 2.77
N SER A 144 6.32 -5.98 1.94
CA SER A 144 7.74 -6.04 2.25
C SER A 144 8.17 -5.00 3.29
N TYR A 145 7.93 -3.73 3.02
CA TYR A 145 8.50 -2.63 3.81
C TYR A 145 7.71 -2.31 5.08
N MET A 146 6.48 -2.79 5.22
CA MET A 146 5.73 -2.67 6.48
C MET A 146 6.47 -3.35 7.64
N SER A 147 7.16 -4.47 7.39
CA SER A 147 8.01 -5.12 8.40
C SER A 147 9.29 -4.34 8.74
N LEU A 148 9.66 -3.34 7.92
CA LEU A 148 10.79 -2.43 8.12
C LEU A 148 10.38 -1.05 8.65
N GLY A 149 9.12 -0.90 9.10
CA GLY A 149 8.62 0.33 9.71
C GLY A 149 7.95 1.31 8.76
N LEU A 150 7.65 0.92 7.50
CA LEU A 150 6.78 1.71 6.64
C LEU A 150 5.33 1.59 7.11
N LEU A 151 4.72 2.71 7.52
CA LEU A 151 3.34 2.70 7.98
C LEU A 151 2.39 2.74 6.79
N CYS A 152 1.70 1.63 6.54
CA CYS A 152 0.80 1.47 5.40
C CYS A 152 -0.67 1.54 5.89
N TYR A 153 -1.46 2.45 5.32
CA TYR A 153 -2.88 2.57 5.67
C TYR A 153 -3.78 2.77 4.46
N SER A 154 -5.00 2.24 4.59
CA SER A 154 -6.16 2.70 3.84
C SER A 154 -6.65 4.01 4.43
N GLU A 155 -6.69 5.08 3.63
CA GLU A 155 -7.06 6.43 4.10
C GLU A 155 -8.29 6.97 3.35
N PRO A 156 -9.52 6.78 3.87
CA PRO A 156 -10.74 7.26 3.22
C PRO A 156 -10.79 8.78 3.09
N SER A 157 -9.99 9.55 3.83
CA SER A 157 -9.99 11.00 3.68
C SER A 157 -9.27 11.49 2.43
N LEU A 158 -8.71 10.60 1.60
CA LEU A 158 -8.15 10.96 0.28
C LEU A 158 -9.25 11.33 -0.74
N ILE A 159 -10.48 10.89 -0.51
CA ILE A 159 -11.65 11.24 -1.33
C ILE A 159 -12.55 12.21 -0.56
N LYS A 160 -13.26 13.09 -1.28
CA LYS A 160 -14.20 14.04 -0.65
C LYS A 160 -15.29 13.26 0.11
N LYS A 161 -15.52 13.63 1.38
CA LYS A 161 -16.41 12.92 2.32
C LYS A 161 -17.80 12.65 1.78
N GLU A 162 -18.33 13.56 0.97
CA GLU A 162 -19.67 13.47 0.37
C GLU A 162 -19.82 12.24 -0.54
N ILE A 163 -18.72 11.63 -0.99
CA ILE A 163 -18.70 10.51 -1.94
C ILE A 163 -18.46 9.15 -1.24
N VAL A 164 -17.86 9.14 -0.04
CA VAL A 164 -17.49 7.90 0.69
C VAL A 164 -18.73 7.05 1.03
N VAL A 165 -19.88 7.67 1.20
CA VAL A 165 -21.15 7.02 1.58
C VAL A 165 -21.81 6.28 0.39
N PHE A 166 -21.24 6.42 -0.81
CA PHE A 166 -21.92 6.15 -2.08
C PHE A 166 -21.20 5.13 -2.97
N SER A 167 -20.47 4.16 -2.39
CA SER A 167 -19.89 3.06 -3.17
C SER A 167 -20.93 2.28 -3.98
N ASP A 168 -22.20 2.26 -3.55
CA ASP A 168 -23.31 1.64 -4.28
C ASP A 168 -23.94 2.54 -5.35
N SER A 169 -23.79 3.88 -5.26
CA SER A 169 -24.39 4.82 -6.25
C SER A 169 -23.37 5.36 -7.25
N LEU A 170 -22.08 5.22 -6.97
CA LEU A 170 -21.06 5.18 -8.00
C LEU A 170 -21.39 3.96 -8.87
N LYS A 171 -22.10 4.17 -9.99
CA LYS A 171 -22.34 3.18 -11.06
C LYS A 171 -21.04 2.75 -11.76
N ILE A 172 -19.99 2.54 -10.99
CA ILE A 172 -18.72 2.06 -11.48
C ILE A 172 -18.88 0.55 -11.55
N ASN A 173 -18.94 0.02 -12.77
CA ASN A 173 -18.98 -1.42 -12.96
C ASN A 173 -17.68 -2.03 -12.41
N GLU A 174 -17.73 -2.52 -11.16
CA GLU A 174 -16.57 -3.07 -10.43
C GLU A 174 -15.81 -4.11 -11.26
N ARG A 175 -16.54 -4.90 -12.06
CA ARG A 175 -15.99 -6.00 -12.88
C ARG A 175 -15.20 -5.56 -14.12
N THR A 176 -15.43 -4.35 -14.64
CA THR A 176 -14.82 -3.91 -15.91
C THR A 176 -13.67 -2.94 -15.75
N GLU A 177 -13.53 -2.30 -14.58
CA GLU A 177 -12.73 -1.08 -14.48
C GLU A 177 -11.43 -1.23 -13.69
N LEU A 178 -11.40 -2.05 -12.65
CA LEU A 178 -10.17 -2.47 -12.00
C LEU A 178 -9.88 -3.95 -12.26
N LYS A 179 -8.62 -4.25 -12.56
CA LYS A 179 -8.17 -5.63 -12.75
C LYS A 179 -7.88 -6.24 -11.39
N GLU A 180 -8.76 -7.12 -10.91
CA GLU A 180 -8.40 -8.08 -9.87
C GLU A 180 -7.15 -8.87 -10.31
N ALA A 181 -6.33 -9.25 -9.34
CA ALA A 181 -5.16 -10.06 -9.58
C ALA A 181 -5.57 -11.40 -10.19
N SER A 182 -4.91 -11.79 -11.29
CA SER A 182 -5.07 -13.14 -11.81
C SER A 182 -4.56 -14.17 -10.79
N ASN A 183 -5.07 -15.41 -10.86
CA ASN A 183 -4.53 -16.50 -10.04
C ASN A 183 -3.01 -16.65 -10.19
N GLY A 184 -2.46 -16.41 -11.38
CA GLY A 184 -1.01 -16.38 -11.59
C GLY A 184 -0.30 -15.32 -10.75
N GLN A 185 -0.85 -14.10 -10.68
CA GLN A 185 -0.31 -13.02 -9.86
C GLN A 185 -0.48 -13.30 -8.37
N LEU A 186 -1.62 -13.85 -7.93
CA LEU A 186 -1.82 -14.25 -6.54
C LEU A 186 -0.79 -15.30 -6.10
N PHE A 187 -0.59 -16.36 -6.89
CA PHE A 187 0.39 -17.39 -6.58
C PHE A 187 1.84 -16.86 -6.60
N GLN A 188 2.14 -15.95 -7.54
CA GLN A 188 3.43 -15.25 -7.57
C GLN A 188 3.64 -14.46 -6.27
N PHE A 189 2.65 -13.68 -5.85
CA PHE A 189 2.71 -12.88 -4.63
C PHE A 189 2.91 -13.76 -3.39
N VAL A 190 2.18 -14.86 -3.30
CA VAL A 190 2.31 -15.81 -2.18
C VAL A 190 3.72 -16.41 -2.15
N LYS A 191 4.28 -16.78 -3.31
CA LYS A 191 5.64 -17.28 -3.40
C LYS A 191 6.69 -16.26 -2.99
N GLU A 192 6.51 -15.00 -3.39
CA GLU A 192 7.46 -13.92 -3.15
C GLU A 192 7.48 -13.48 -1.68
N HIS A 193 6.34 -13.50 -0.99
CA HIS A 193 6.19 -12.93 0.35
C HIS A 193 6.02 -13.95 1.49
N TYR A 194 5.59 -15.18 1.19
CA TYR A 194 5.32 -16.23 2.20
C TYR A 194 6.23 -17.44 2.03
N LYS A 195 6.11 -18.40 2.96
CA LYS A 195 6.80 -19.69 2.83
C LYS A 195 6.19 -20.51 1.69
N PRO A 196 6.98 -21.33 0.95
CA PRO A 196 6.49 -22.05 -0.22
C PRO A 196 5.34 -23.03 0.06
N GLN A 197 5.20 -23.54 1.29
CA GLN A 197 4.08 -24.39 1.68
C GLN A 197 2.73 -23.68 1.49
N TRP A 198 2.69 -22.34 1.61
CA TRP A 198 1.48 -21.56 1.42
C TRP A 198 0.98 -21.57 -0.02
N CYS A 199 1.85 -21.76 -1.02
CA CYS A 199 1.40 -21.97 -2.41
C CYS A 199 0.62 -23.29 -2.54
N LEU A 200 1.07 -24.35 -1.86
CA LEU A 200 0.36 -25.64 -1.84
C LEU A 200 -0.97 -25.53 -1.10
N PHE A 201 -0.98 -24.89 0.08
CA PHE A 201 -2.22 -24.65 0.81
C PHE A 201 -3.20 -23.79 0.02
N LEU A 202 -2.74 -22.74 -0.64
CA LEU A 202 -3.59 -21.92 -1.50
C LEU A 202 -4.22 -22.77 -2.62
N PHE A 203 -3.42 -23.60 -3.30
CA PHE A 203 -3.94 -24.53 -4.31
C PHE A 203 -5.01 -25.48 -3.75
N LEU A 204 -4.77 -26.08 -2.58
CA LEU A 204 -5.74 -26.96 -1.95
C LEU A 204 -7.04 -26.22 -1.58
N ASN A 205 -6.96 -24.98 -1.11
CA ASN A 205 -8.13 -24.16 -0.82
C ASN A 205 -8.94 -23.83 -2.09
N PHE A 206 -8.27 -23.48 -3.20
CA PHE A 206 -8.95 -23.32 -4.50
C PHE A 206 -9.63 -24.61 -4.96
N LEU A 207 -8.98 -25.76 -4.75
CA LEU A 207 -9.52 -27.06 -5.15
C LEU A 207 -10.74 -27.46 -4.31
N VAL A 208 -10.67 -27.31 -2.98
CA VAL A 208 -11.71 -27.76 -2.05
C VAL A 208 -12.88 -26.77 -1.97
N TYR A 209 -12.59 -25.48 -1.75
CA TYR A 209 -13.62 -24.47 -1.47
C TYR A 209 -14.15 -23.79 -2.74
N GLU A 210 -13.27 -23.48 -3.70
CA GLU A 210 -13.71 -22.85 -4.96
C GLU A 210 -14.02 -23.84 -6.08
N ARG A 211 -13.70 -25.14 -5.89
CA ARG A 211 -13.83 -26.19 -6.91
C ARG A 211 -13.11 -25.85 -8.21
N LYS A 212 -11.97 -25.15 -8.14
CA LYS A 212 -11.16 -24.71 -9.28
C LYS A 212 -9.79 -25.40 -9.27
N ILE A 213 -9.39 -25.92 -10.44
CA ILE A 213 -8.07 -26.51 -10.63
C ILE A 213 -7.13 -25.44 -11.22
N VAL A 214 -6.23 -24.89 -10.40
CA VAL A 214 -5.30 -23.81 -10.78
C VAL A 214 -3.84 -24.29 -10.91
N LEU A 215 -3.64 -25.48 -11.48
CA LEU A 215 -2.32 -26.14 -11.60
C LEU A 215 -1.28 -25.29 -12.33
N TYR A 216 -1.66 -24.63 -13.43
CA TYR A 216 -0.75 -23.76 -14.17
C TYR A 216 -0.21 -22.62 -13.29
N SER A 217 -1.06 -21.98 -12.47
CA SER A 217 -0.65 -20.94 -11.53
C SER A 217 0.29 -21.48 -10.45
N LEU A 218 0.00 -22.68 -9.91
CA LEU A 218 0.87 -23.34 -8.93
C LEU A 218 2.26 -23.62 -9.50
N PHE A 219 2.35 -24.28 -10.66
CA PHE A 219 3.65 -24.63 -11.25
C PHE A 219 4.42 -23.40 -11.71
N ARG A 220 3.75 -22.42 -12.33
CA ARG A 220 4.38 -21.15 -12.70
C ARG A 220 4.98 -20.43 -11.49
N SER A 221 4.35 -20.55 -10.31
CA SER A 221 4.86 -19.95 -9.07
C SER A 221 6.26 -20.46 -8.68
N LEU A 222 6.64 -21.67 -9.10
CA LEU A 222 7.93 -22.27 -8.74
C LEU A 222 9.14 -21.55 -9.36
N TRP A 223 8.93 -20.81 -10.46
CA TRP A 223 9.97 -19.99 -11.09
C TRP A 223 10.25 -18.66 -10.36
N PHE A 224 9.40 -18.29 -9.40
CA PHE A 224 9.62 -17.08 -8.60
C PHE A 224 10.35 -17.42 -7.30
N SER A 225 11.12 -16.44 -6.82
CA SER A 225 11.91 -16.57 -5.59
C SER A 225 11.39 -15.63 -4.52
N ARG A 226 11.60 -16.00 -3.26
CA ARG A 226 11.20 -15.17 -2.12
C ARG A 226 11.98 -13.86 -2.12
N ILE A 227 11.27 -12.75 -1.95
CA ILE A 227 11.88 -11.43 -1.83
C ILE A 227 12.64 -11.35 -0.50
N ARG A 228 13.93 -11.03 -0.58
CA ARG A 228 14.78 -10.71 0.58
C ARG A 228 15.05 -9.22 0.61
N LEU A 229 14.84 -8.58 1.74
CA LEU A 229 15.04 -7.14 1.89
C LEU A 229 16.39 -6.83 2.53
N ASN A 230 16.96 -5.68 2.16
CA ASN A 230 18.07 -5.06 2.87
C ASN A 230 17.48 -3.94 3.75
N SER A 231 17.57 -4.07 5.08
CA SER A 231 16.91 -3.15 6.02
C SER A 231 17.55 -1.77 6.07
N LYS A 232 18.82 -1.64 5.66
CA LYS A 232 19.64 -0.44 5.88
C LYS A 232 19.03 0.84 5.33
N ALA A 233 18.37 0.81 4.18
CA ALA A 233 17.86 2.02 3.54
C ALA A 233 16.62 2.61 4.25
N MET A 234 15.74 1.77 4.81
CA MET A 234 14.52 2.23 5.48
C MET A 234 14.82 2.74 6.91
N GLU A 235 15.86 2.22 7.55
CA GLU A 235 16.36 2.69 8.84
C GLU A 235 16.89 4.14 8.75
N LEU A 236 17.46 4.53 7.61
CA LEU A 236 18.04 5.87 7.38
C LEU A 236 17.01 6.99 7.25
N ILE A 237 15.75 6.67 6.95
CA ILE A 237 14.69 7.67 7.01
C ILE A 237 14.46 7.95 8.50
N GLY A 238 14.93 9.11 8.98
CA GLY A 238 14.66 9.53 10.35
C GLY A 238 13.16 9.63 10.58
N LEU A 239 12.68 9.13 11.72
CA LEU A 239 11.38 9.58 12.22
C LEU A 239 11.64 10.97 12.79
N PRO A 240 10.93 12.03 12.34
CA PRO A 240 10.94 13.29 13.07
C PRO A 240 10.25 13.01 14.41
N PHE A 241 11.03 12.57 15.40
CA PHE A 241 10.71 12.82 16.79
C PHE A 241 11.06 14.28 17.04
N ASP A 242 10.27 15.19 16.48
CA ASP A 242 10.08 16.42 17.20
C ASP A 242 9.37 15.97 18.48
N GLU A 243 10.03 16.15 19.62
CA GLU A 243 9.35 16.10 20.91
C GLU A 243 8.15 17.02 20.77
N VAL A 244 6.99 16.45 20.46
CA VAL A 244 5.74 17.15 20.66
C VAL A 244 5.73 17.35 22.16
N LYS A 245 6.17 18.53 22.62
CA LYS A 245 5.84 19.12 23.91
C LYS A 245 4.33 19.35 23.91
N ALA A 246 3.57 18.28 23.74
CA ALA A 246 2.21 18.25 24.20
C ALA A 246 2.34 18.29 25.71
N ASP A 247 1.67 19.25 26.33
CA ASP A 247 1.28 19.14 27.73
C ASP A 247 0.41 17.88 27.84
N LEU A 248 1.08 16.73 27.90
CA LEU A 248 0.43 15.46 28.09
C LEU A 248 -0.21 15.56 29.48
N PRO A 249 -1.53 15.34 29.60
CA PRO A 249 -2.13 15.22 30.91
C PRO A 249 -1.36 14.15 31.68
N THR A 250 -1.17 14.35 32.97
CA THR A 250 -0.55 13.35 33.85
C THR A 250 -1.36 12.05 33.73
N ILE A 251 -0.75 11.04 33.11
CA ILE A 251 -1.36 9.71 33.01
C ILE A 251 -0.87 8.92 34.22
N ASP A 252 -1.78 8.66 35.17
CA ASP A 252 -1.52 7.71 36.24
C ASP A 252 -1.55 6.29 35.67
N VAL A 253 -0.36 5.75 35.39
CA VAL A 253 -0.21 4.37 34.95
C VAL A 253 -0.27 3.46 36.17
N ILE A 254 -1.44 2.88 36.43
CA ILE A 254 -1.55 1.76 37.35
C ILE A 254 -0.92 0.54 36.67
N ILE A 255 0.32 0.22 37.04
CA ILE A 255 0.97 -1.03 36.63
C ILE A 255 0.48 -2.11 37.60
N PRO A 256 -0.39 -3.04 37.19
CA PRO A 256 -0.80 -4.13 38.07
C PRO A 256 0.42 -5.00 38.38
N THR A 257 0.91 -4.93 39.62
CA THR A 257 1.98 -5.78 40.15
C THR A 257 1.45 -7.12 40.69
N ILE A 258 0.22 -7.49 40.34
CA ILE A 258 -0.42 -8.75 40.76
C ILE A 258 0.48 -9.92 40.35
N GLY A 259 1.12 -10.54 41.34
CA GLY A 259 1.92 -11.76 41.16
C GLY A 259 3.45 -11.60 41.06
N ARG A 260 4.05 -10.42 41.29
CA ARG A 260 5.52 -10.27 41.35
C ARG A 260 6.03 -9.87 42.75
N PRO A 261 6.55 -10.81 43.57
CA PRO A 261 6.85 -10.53 44.98
C PRO A 261 8.16 -9.78 45.27
N LYS A 262 8.89 -9.21 44.29
CA LYS A 262 10.32 -8.86 44.52
C LYS A 262 10.88 -7.56 43.90
N LEU A 263 10.08 -6.62 43.41
CA LEU A 263 10.64 -5.37 42.85
C LEU A 263 10.14 -4.07 43.50
N VAL A 264 9.58 -4.15 44.70
CA VAL A 264 9.38 -2.97 45.56
C VAL A 264 10.17 -3.21 46.83
N LYS A 265 11.43 -2.78 46.83
CA LYS A 265 12.15 -2.43 48.04
C LYS A 265 12.40 -0.93 47.96
N GLU A 266 11.99 -0.28 49.03
CA GLU A 266 12.09 1.16 49.32
C GLU A 266 13.51 1.72 49.14
#